data_AF-A0A329RLR7-F1
#
_entry.id   AF-A0A329RLR7-F1
#
_cell.length_a   1.000
_cell.length_b   1.000
_cell.length_c   1.000
_cell.angle_alpha   90.00
_cell.angle_beta   90.00
_cell.angle_gamma   90.00
#
_symmetry.space_group_name_H-M   'P 1'
#
loop_
_entity.id
_entity.type
_entity.pdbx_description
1 polymer ?
#
loop_
_entity_poly.entity_id
_entity_poly.type
_entity_poly.pdbx_seq_one_letter_code
_entity_poly.pdbx_strand_id
1 'polypeptide(L)'
;MLSAPRPRPTFSNEQISSYFFTPCRDQHDEPIPEYFRCRCGKVRKQTRRDGFTNLMKHVRSEHPSYQEEMQAAAAATTGSVVHYARPTAMNRYGRLEWTVKANLPLMLCENALACRYTNLVPISVETFRATMGVTRLVEAAIGDELPDGFGLMLDGWSHASEHYVAVFAWYEPDGVAKTVLLSMAPIINEPDEDLSARTHRGVLAGMLERDFRKQLSCCKYFVGDNCSVNRRLTTMMQVPLVGCASHPLSRAV
;
A
#
# COMPACT_ATOMS: atom_id res chain seq x y z
N MET A 1 19.00 29.35 35.58
CA MET A 1 17.86 29.35 34.65
C MET A 1 18.19 28.41 33.50
N LEU A 2 17.60 27.20 33.49
CA LEU A 2 17.75 26.25 32.39
C LEU A 2 16.88 26.75 31.21
N SER A 3 17.50 27.04 30.08
CA SER A 3 16.79 27.44 28.85
C SER A 3 15.81 26.36 28.44
N ALA A 4 14.56 26.74 28.20
CA ALA A 4 13.56 25.84 27.64
C ALA A 4 14.07 25.24 26.32
N PRO A 5 13.84 23.94 26.06
CA PRO A 5 14.24 23.32 24.80
C PRO A 5 13.55 24.03 23.63
N ARG A 6 14.33 24.43 22.62
CA ARG A 6 13.80 25.06 21.41
C ARG A 6 12.72 24.15 20.80
N PRO A 7 11.55 24.68 20.42
CA PRO A 7 10.54 23.90 19.74
C PRO A 7 11.14 23.27 18.48
N ARG A 8 10.93 21.96 18.31
CA ARG A 8 11.40 21.26 17.11
C ARG A 8 10.69 21.86 15.90
N PRO A 9 11.41 22.20 14.82
CA PRO A 9 10.78 22.72 13.61
C PRO A 9 9.85 21.64 13.02
N THR A 10 8.64 22.05 12.62
CA THR A 10 7.60 21.16 12.06
C THR A 10 8.03 20.46 10.78
N PHE A 11 8.89 21.10 9.98
CA PHE A 11 9.43 20.57 8.73
C PHE A 11 10.95 20.71 8.70
N SER A 12 11.64 19.74 8.09
CA SER A 12 13.09 19.83 7.87
C SER A 12 13.42 20.84 6.76
N ASN A 13 14.63 21.38 6.78
CA ASN A 13 15.09 22.30 5.72
C ASN A 13 15.05 21.65 4.33
N GLU A 14 15.24 20.32 4.25
CA GLU A 14 15.14 19.55 3.02
C GLU A 14 13.68 19.47 2.53
N GLN A 15 12.72 19.24 3.43
CA GLN A 15 11.29 19.24 3.08
C GLN A 15 10.83 20.61 2.60
N ILE A 16 11.24 21.67 3.29
CA ILE A 16 10.91 23.04 2.90
C ILE A 16 11.52 23.37 1.54
N SER A 17 12.79 23.02 1.33
CA SER A 17 13.45 23.27 0.05
C SER A 17 12.81 22.48 -1.10
N SER A 18 12.45 21.22 -0.87
CA SER A 18 11.78 20.38 -1.88
C SER A 18 10.38 20.88 -2.24
N TYR A 19 9.68 21.51 -1.30
CA TYR A 19 8.37 22.11 -1.55
C TYR A 19 8.48 23.38 -2.40
N PHE A 20 9.37 24.31 -2.02
CA PHE A 20 9.47 25.62 -2.68
C PHE A 20 10.32 25.63 -3.94
N PHE A 21 11.21 24.67 -4.14
CA PHE A 21 12.18 24.70 -5.23
C PHE A 21 12.12 23.48 -6.14
N THR A 22 12.25 23.72 -7.43
CA THR A 22 12.41 22.69 -8.47
C THR A 22 13.79 22.84 -9.12
N PRO A 23 14.51 21.75 -9.43
CA PRO A 23 15.75 21.84 -10.20
C PRO A 23 15.52 22.60 -11.52
N CYS A 24 16.40 23.55 -11.84
CA CYS A 24 16.39 24.19 -13.14
C CYS A 24 16.74 23.14 -14.20
N ARG A 25 16.17 23.28 -15.39
CA ARG A 25 16.44 22.40 -16.52
C ARG A 25 17.02 23.17 -17.67
N ASP A 26 17.89 22.52 -18.43
CA ASP A 26 18.46 23.08 -19.66
C ASP A 26 17.53 22.87 -20.86
N GLN A 27 18.04 23.18 -22.06
CA GLN A 27 17.32 23.03 -23.31
C GLN A 27 16.99 21.57 -23.69
N HIS A 28 17.58 20.59 -23.00
CA HIS A 28 17.37 19.15 -23.20
C HIS A 28 16.53 18.53 -22.07
N ASP A 29 15.91 19.37 -21.23
CA ASP A 29 15.19 18.95 -20.02
C ASP A 29 16.10 18.29 -18.97
N GLU A 30 17.43 18.42 -19.06
CA GLU A 30 18.35 17.86 -18.07
C GLU A 30 18.50 18.79 -16.85
N PRO A 31 18.55 18.25 -15.63
CA PRO A 31 18.68 19.06 -14.42
C PRO A 31 20.06 19.74 -14.37
N ILE A 32 20.05 21.08 -14.29
CA ILE A 32 21.25 21.89 -14.15
C ILE A 32 21.73 21.78 -12.68
N PRO A 33 22.92 21.19 -12.42
CA PRO A 33 23.40 20.99 -11.06
C PRO A 33 23.50 22.30 -10.29
N GLU A 34 23.16 22.26 -9.00
CA GLU A 34 23.21 23.40 -8.07
C GLU A 34 22.19 24.52 -8.35
N TYR A 35 21.44 24.53 -9.46
CA TYR A 35 20.49 25.59 -9.77
C TYR A 35 19.05 25.15 -9.52
N PHE A 36 18.35 25.95 -8.72
CA PHE A 36 16.99 25.67 -8.27
C PHE A 36 16.09 26.87 -8.51
N ARG A 37 14.92 26.64 -9.09
CA ARG A 37 13.89 27.67 -9.31
C ARG A 37 12.86 27.59 -8.20
N CYS A 38 12.67 28.69 -7.49
CA CYS A 38 11.62 28.81 -6.50
C CYS A 38 10.24 28.95 -7.17
N ARG A 39 9.16 28.60 -6.46
CA ARG A 39 7.77 28.86 -6.87
C ARG A 39 7.49 30.34 -7.16
N CYS A 40 8.19 31.27 -6.50
CA CYS A 40 8.12 32.70 -6.83
C CYS A 40 8.88 33.09 -8.12
N GLY A 41 9.44 32.11 -8.85
CA GLY A 41 10.18 32.30 -10.09
C GLY A 41 11.67 32.61 -9.93
N LYS A 42 12.13 33.01 -8.74
CA LYS A 42 13.54 33.34 -8.47
C LYS A 42 14.44 32.09 -8.53
N VAL A 43 15.54 32.17 -9.27
CA VAL A 43 16.55 31.12 -9.35
C VAL A 43 17.62 31.30 -8.26
N ARG A 44 17.99 30.22 -7.59
CA ARG A 44 19.00 30.17 -6.54
C ARG A 44 20.04 29.08 -6.83
N LYS A 45 21.31 29.42 -6.58
CA LYS A 45 22.41 28.48 -6.61
C LYS A 45 22.66 27.91 -5.22
N GLN A 46 22.70 26.58 -5.09
CA GLN A 46 23.01 25.86 -3.86
C GLN A 46 24.34 25.12 -4.04
N THR A 47 25.41 25.65 -3.43
CA THR A 47 26.71 24.97 -3.44
C THR A 47 26.78 23.90 -2.36
N ARG A 48 27.59 22.85 -2.57
CA ARG A 48 27.81 21.78 -1.56
C ARG A 48 28.23 22.31 -0.17
N ARG A 49 28.88 23.47 -0.10
CA ARG A 49 29.41 24.06 1.15
C ARG A 49 28.34 24.73 2.00
N ASP A 50 27.28 25.25 1.39
CA ASP A 50 26.26 26.08 2.07
C ASP A 50 25.08 25.28 2.64
N GLY A 51 24.96 23.99 2.26
CA GLY A 51 23.81 23.16 2.59
C GLY A 51 22.50 23.85 2.16
N PHE A 52 21.45 23.78 2.98
CA PHE A 52 20.15 24.42 2.71
C PHE A 52 20.08 25.89 3.14
N THR A 53 21.16 26.47 3.67
CA THR A 53 21.12 27.78 4.35
C THR A 53 20.66 28.91 3.42
N ASN A 54 21.19 28.94 2.19
CA ASN A 54 20.84 29.97 1.20
C ASN A 54 19.40 29.85 0.70
N LEU A 55 18.92 28.62 0.50
CA LEU A 55 17.53 28.35 0.11
C LEU A 55 16.57 28.74 1.24
N MET A 56 16.90 28.39 2.48
CA MET A 56 16.10 28.74 3.65
C MET A 56 16.06 30.24 3.92
N LYS A 57 17.16 30.96 3.67
CA LYS A 57 17.19 32.42 3.76
C LYS A 57 16.19 33.04 2.78
N HIS A 58 16.13 32.52 1.55
CA HIS A 58 15.18 32.97 0.54
C HIS A 58 13.73 32.65 0.90
N VAL A 59 13.45 31.42 1.38
CA VAL A 59 12.09 31.04 1.79
C VAL A 59 11.61 31.92 2.93
N ARG A 60 12.43 32.15 3.95
CA ARG A 60 12.05 33.01 5.08
C ARG A 60 11.81 34.47 4.68
N SER A 61 12.46 34.97 3.64
CA SER A 61 12.29 36.35 3.18
C SER A 61 11.10 36.52 2.22
N GLU A 62 10.91 35.59 1.28
CA GLU A 62 9.92 35.73 0.20
C GLU A 62 8.63 34.94 0.45
N HIS A 63 8.67 33.97 1.38
CA HIS A 63 7.53 33.16 1.79
C HIS A 63 7.39 33.18 3.33
N PRO A 64 7.04 34.31 3.96
CA PRO A 64 6.98 34.40 5.43
C PRO A 64 6.01 33.42 6.09
N SER A 65 4.91 33.10 5.40
CA SER A 65 3.87 32.14 5.81
C SER A 65 4.14 30.70 5.35
N TYR A 66 5.38 30.36 4.98
CA TYR A 66 5.70 29.05 4.39
C TYR A 66 5.25 27.84 5.21
N GLN A 67 5.23 27.96 6.54
CA GLN A 67 4.78 26.87 7.42
C GLN A 67 3.28 26.62 7.31
N GLU A 68 2.48 27.68 7.30
CA GLU A 68 1.03 27.62 7.14
C GLU A 68 0.66 27.15 5.74
N GLU A 69 1.36 27.64 4.71
CA GLU A 69 1.18 27.20 3.33
C GLU A 69 1.44 25.68 3.19
N MET A 70 2.55 25.21 3.77
CA MET A 70 2.90 23.78 3.75
C MET A 70 1.91 22.92 4.57
N GLN A 71 1.36 23.44 5.67
CA GLN A 71 0.35 22.73 6.48
C GLN A 71 -1.02 22.68 5.78
N ALA A 72 -1.46 23.80 5.21
CA ALA A 72 -2.72 23.87 4.47
C ALA A 72 -2.71 22.94 3.25
N ALA A 73 -1.59 22.90 2.51
CA ALA A 73 -1.43 21.98 1.40
C ALA A 73 -1.24 20.52 1.83
N ALA A 74 -0.89 20.23 3.10
CA ALA A 74 -0.94 18.85 3.62
C ALA A 74 -2.38 18.42 3.97
N ALA A 75 -3.23 19.35 4.43
CA ALA A 75 -4.61 19.07 4.83
C ALA A 75 -5.61 19.08 3.65
N ALA A 76 -5.36 19.91 2.62
CA ALA A 76 -6.28 20.13 1.50
C ALA A 76 -6.19 19.09 0.37
N THR A 77 -5.26 18.14 0.44
CA THR A 77 -4.76 17.48 -0.76
C THR A 77 -5.18 16.02 -0.87
N THR A 78 -6.26 15.81 -1.61
CA THR A 78 -6.53 14.62 -2.45
C THR A 78 -5.64 14.59 -3.72
N GLY A 79 -4.48 15.27 -3.69
CA GLY A 79 -3.54 15.48 -4.80
C GLY A 79 -2.08 15.11 -4.46
N SER A 80 -1.15 15.41 -5.37
CA SER A 80 0.21 14.82 -5.37
C SER A 80 1.08 15.18 -4.14
N VAL A 81 1.39 14.17 -3.31
CA VAL A 81 2.33 14.23 -2.16
C VAL A 81 3.80 14.32 -2.60
N VAL A 82 4.07 14.30 -3.91
CA VAL A 82 5.41 14.19 -4.51
C VAL A 82 6.37 15.29 -4.04
N HIS A 83 5.88 16.50 -3.75
CA HIS A 83 6.72 17.62 -3.30
C HIS A 83 7.15 17.52 -1.81
N TYR A 84 6.49 16.68 -1.03
CA TYR A 84 6.75 16.51 0.41
C TYR A 84 7.43 15.20 0.74
N ALA A 85 7.22 14.19 -0.11
CA ALA A 85 7.82 12.89 0.05
C ALA A 85 9.32 12.95 -0.26
N ARG A 86 10.11 12.27 0.57
CA ARG A 86 11.55 12.12 0.30
C ARG A 86 11.74 11.46 -1.07
N PRO A 87 12.72 11.88 -1.88
CA PRO A 87 12.99 11.26 -3.18
C PRO A 87 13.15 9.74 -3.11
N THR A 88 13.76 9.23 -2.03
CA THR A 88 13.91 7.79 -1.78
C THR A 88 12.58 7.09 -1.52
N ALA A 89 11.64 7.73 -0.83
CA ALA A 89 10.30 7.20 -0.61
C ALA A 89 9.50 7.19 -1.92
N MET A 90 9.62 8.25 -2.72
CA MET A 90 8.99 8.29 -4.04
C MET A 90 9.54 7.23 -4.99
N ASN A 91 10.85 6.98 -4.95
CA ASN A 91 11.45 5.93 -5.74
C ASN A 91 10.92 4.54 -5.36
N ARG A 92 10.82 4.25 -4.06
CA ARG A 92 10.25 2.99 -3.55
C ARG A 92 8.79 2.83 -3.94
N TYR A 93 7.99 3.90 -3.80
CA TYR A 93 6.59 3.89 -4.23
C TYR A 93 6.46 3.66 -5.74
N GLY A 94 7.24 4.35 -6.58
CA GLY A 94 7.21 4.15 -8.03
C GLY A 94 7.59 2.73 -8.44
N ARG A 95 8.58 2.13 -7.76
CA ARG A 95 8.94 0.71 -7.96
C ARG A 95 7.79 -0.23 -7.56
N LEU A 96 7.11 0.06 -6.45
CA LEU A 96 5.96 -0.72 -5.96
C LEU A 96 4.78 -0.61 -6.92
N GLU A 97 4.39 0.61 -7.27
CA GLU A 97 3.28 0.90 -8.17
C GLU A 97 3.50 0.24 -9.52
N TRP A 98 4.70 0.38 -10.11
CA TRP A 98 5.00 -0.23 -11.40
C TRP A 98 4.91 -1.76 -11.32
N THR A 99 5.54 -2.38 -10.32
CA THR A 99 5.54 -3.84 -10.17
C THR A 99 4.13 -4.39 -9.96
N VAL A 100 3.35 -3.78 -9.08
CA VAL A 100 2.00 -4.26 -8.72
C VAL A 100 1.01 -4.01 -9.86
N LYS A 101 0.93 -2.76 -10.37
CA LYS A 101 -0.08 -2.42 -11.40
C LYS A 101 0.21 -3.06 -12.76
N ALA A 102 1.47 -3.35 -13.07
CA ALA A 102 1.83 -4.06 -14.29
C ALA A 102 1.98 -5.57 -14.10
N ASN A 103 1.67 -6.10 -12.90
CA ASN A 103 1.77 -7.53 -12.57
C ASN A 103 3.14 -8.15 -12.94
N LEU A 104 4.22 -7.49 -12.51
CA LEU A 104 5.59 -7.90 -12.85
C LEU A 104 6.25 -8.68 -11.70
N PRO A 105 7.27 -9.51 -12.00
CA PRO A 105 8.00 -10.23 -10.96
C PRO A 105 8.65 -9.27 -9.96
N LEU A 106 8.65 -9.61 -8.67
CA LEU A 106 9.32 -8.81 -7.63
C LEU A 106 10.82 -8.57 -7.93
N MET A 107 11.45 -9.53 -8.62
CA MET A 107 12.86 -9.46 -9.05
C MET A 107 13.13 -8.37 -10.10
N LEU A 108 12.10 -7.78 -10.71
CA LEU A 108 12.25 -6.72 -11.70
C LEU A 108 13.00 -5.51 -11.13
N CYS A 109 12.88 -5.25 -9.82
CA CYS A 109 13.56 -4.13 -9.17
C CYS A 109 15.10 -4.21 -9.23
N GLU A 110 15.65 -5.41 -9.40
CA GLU A 110 17.09 -5.67 -9.58
C GLU A 110 17.48 -5.97 -11.05
N ASN A 111 16.50 -6.13 -11.94
CA ASN A 111 16.79 -6.51 -13.33
C ASN A 111 17.57 -5.38 -14.04
N ALA A 112 18.75 -5.73 -14.57
CA ALA A 112 19.66 -4.75 -15.18
C ALA A 112 19.06 -4.01 -16.38
N LEU A 113 18.24 -4.67 -17.21
CA LEU A 113 17.57 -4.03 -18.35
C LEU A 113 16.43 -3.13 -17.88
N ALA A 114 15.59 -3.61 -16.95
CA ALA A 114 14.51 -2.81 -16.38
C ALA A 114 15.04 -1.54 -15.71
N CYS A 115 16.15 -1.65 -14.97
CA CYS A 115 16.85 -0.53 -14.35
C CYS A 115 17.50 0.42 -15.36
N ARG A 116 17.92 -0.08 -16.53
CA ARG A 116 18.51 0.76 -17.59
C ARG A 116 17.48 1.66 -18.26
N TYR A 117 16.24 1.19 -18.42
CA TYR A 117 15.21 1.88 -19.19
C TYR A 117 14.18 2.62 -18.33
N THR A 118 14.47 2.84 -17.05
CA THR A 118 13.60 3.58 -16.12
C THR A 118 14.37 4.73 -15.46
N ASN A 119 13.65 5.79 -15.09
CA ASN A 119 14.19 6.89 -14.28
C ASN A 119 14.18 6.55 -12.77
N LEU A 120 13.66 5.39 -12.39
CA LEU A 120 13.68 4.92 -11.00
C LEU A 120 15.06 4.38 -10.64
N VAL A 121 15.63 4.85 -9.52
CA VAL A 121 16.88 4.34 -8.96
C VAL A 121 16.74 2.84 -8.63
N PRO A 122 17.72 1.99 -8.99
CA PRO A 122 17.74 0.58 -8.64
C PRO A 122 17.64 0.36 -7.13
N ILE A 123 16.94 -0.69 -6.72
CA ILE A 123 16.83 -1.11 -5.32
C ILE A 123 17.01 -2.63 -5.24
N SER A 124 17.45 -3.13 -4.08
CA SER A 124 17.47 -4.58 -3.85
C SER A 124 16.07 -5.14 -3.66
N VAL A 125 15.91 -6.44 -3.93
CA VAL A 125 14.69 -7.19 -3.63
C VAL A 125 14.37 -7.15 -2.14
N GLU A 126 15.39 -7.15 -1.27
CA GLU A 126 15.21 -6.97 0.17
C GLU A 126 14.58 -5.61 0.51
N THR A 127 15.08 -4.54 -0.11
CA THR A 127 14.52 -3.18 0.07
C THR A 127 13.09 -3.10 -0.48
N PHE A 128 12.83 -3.78 -1.59
CA PHE A 128 11.51 -3.85 -2.19
C PHE A 128 10.52 -4.61 -1.30
N ARG A 129 10.91 -5.76 -0.76
CA ARG A 129 10.12 -6.53 0.22
C ARG A 129 9.84 -5.73 1.47
N ALA A 130 10.82 -4.98 1.99
CA ALA A 130 10.59 -4.09 3.13
C ALA A 130 9.55 -2.99 2.83
N THR A 131 9.43 -2.58 1.55
CA THR A 131 8.39 -1.63 1.10
C THR A 131 7.00 -2.25 1.07
N MET A 132 6.88 -3.59 0.93
CA MET A 132 5.60 -4.30 0.98
C MET A 132 4.90 -4.19 2.33
N GLY A 133 5.53 -3.68 3.39
CA GLY A 133 4.85 -3.35 4.65
C GLY A 133 3.66 -2.38 4.50
N VAL A 134 3.53 -1.73 3.33
CA VAL A 134 2.34 -0.99 2.90
C VAL A 134 1.06 -1.84 2.91
N THR A 135 1.14 -3.17 2.80
CA THR A 135 -0.05 -4.05 2.83
C THR A 135 -0.86 -3.85 4.11
N ARG A 136 -0.21 -3.60 5.25
CA ARG A 136 -0.88 -3.32 6.54
C ARG A 136 -1.78 -2.07 6.50
N LEU A 137 -1.38 -1.07 5.72
CA LEU A 137 -2.19 0.14 5.52
C LEU A 137 -3.39 -0.15 4.60
N VAL A 138 -3.18 -1.01 3.59
CA VAL A 138 -4.25 -1.46 2.69
C VAL A 138 -5.25 -2.35 3.44
N GLU A 139 -4.77 -3.29 4.25
CA GLU A 139 -5.59 -4.15 5.13
C GLU A 139 -6.44 -3.30 6.08
N ALA A 140 -5.84 -2.31 6.75
CA ALA A 140 -6.58 -1.39 7.61
C ALA A 140 -7.62 -0.58 6.83
N ALA A 141 -7.29 -0.06 5.64
CA ALA A 141 -8.24 0.68 4.81
C ALA A 141 -9.40 -0.19 4.32
N ILE A 142 -9.13 -1.46 3.95
CA ILE A 142 -10.17 -2.44 3.63
C ILE A 142 -11.04 -2.71 4.85
N GLY A 143 -10.44 -2.86 6.04
CA GLY A 143 -11.17 -3.07 7.29
C GLY A 143 -12.11 -1.91 7.65
N ASP A 144 -11.66 -0.67 7.44
CA ASP A 144 -12.44 0.54 7.67
C ASP A 144 -13.57 0.69 6.63
N GLU A 145 -13.39 0.20 5.40
CA GLU A 145 -14.42 0.20 4.34
C GLU A 145 -15.44 -0.94 4.48
N LEU A 146 -15.01 -2.12 4.96
CA LEU A 146 -15.87 -3.30 5.05
C LEU A 146 -17.10 -3.03 5.95
N PRO A 147 -18.33 -3.33 5.50
CA PRO A 147 -19.51 -3.23 6.34
C PRO A 147 -19.57 -4.37 7.37
N ASP A 148 -20.50 -4.31 8.32
CA ASP A 148 -20.77 -5.41 9.26
C ASP A 148 -21.70 -6.50 8.67
N GLY A 149 -21.77 -6.54 7.34
CA GLY A 149 -22.49 -7.53 6.54
C GLY A 149 -21.85 -7.72 5.18
N PHE A 150 -21.04 -8.77 5.03
CA PHE A 150 -20.36 -9.13 3.78
C PHE A 150 -20.43 -10.63 3.52
N GLY A 151 -20.16 -11.04 2.28
CA GLY A 151 -19.94 -12.44 1.90
C GLY A 151 -18.46 -12.77 1.84
N LEU A 152 -18.10 -14.03 2.10
CA LEU A 152 -16.74 -14.54 1.89
C LEU A 152 -16.71 -15.53 0.74
N MET A 153 -15.86 -15.30 -0.25
CA MET A 153 -15.59 -16.25 -1.33
C MET A 153 -14.28 -16.98 -1.06
N LEU A 154 -14.33 -18.30 -1.10
CA LEU A 154 -13.20 -19.19 -0.84
C LEU A 154 -12.85 -19.93 -2.13
N ASP A 155 -11.60 -19.82 -2.57
CA ASP A 155 -11.04 -20.60 -3.66
C ASP A 155 -9.82 -21.37 -3.16
N GLY A 156 -9.88 -22.69 -3.22
CA GLY A 156 -8.86 -23.57 -2.66
C GLY A 156 -8.17 -24.38 -3.75
N TRP A 157 -6.84 -24.42 -3.70
CA TRP A 157 -6.04 -25.29 -4.58
C TRP A 157 -4.90 -25.92 -3.81
N SER A 158 -4.34 -26.99 -4.37
CA SER A 158 -3.18 -27.65 -3.78
C SER A 158 -1.99 -27.59 -4.73
N HIS A 159 -0.82 -27.29 -4.19
CA HIS A 159 0.44 -27.29 -4.92
C HIS A 159 1.55 -27.88 -4.03
N ALA A 160 2.32 -28.83 -4.56
CA ALA A 160 3.46 -29.43 -3.87
C ALA A 160 3.18 -29.87 -2.42
N SER A 161 2.03 -30.53 -2.20
CA SER A 161 1.54 -31.02 -0.90
C SER A 161 1.00 -29.97 0.07
N GLU A 162 1.02 -28.68 -0.30
CA GLU A 162 0.43 -27.60 0.48
C GLU A 162 -0.95 -27.23 -0.08
N HIS A 163 -1.92 -27.02 0.82
CA HIS A 163 -3.25 -26.56 0.46
C HIS A 163 -3.37 -25.06 0.75
N TYR A 164 -3.59 -24.30 -0.32
CA TYR A 164 -3.74 -22.86 -0.30
C TYR A 164 -5.22 -22.50 -0.41
N VAL A 165 -5.61 -21.42 0.26
CA VAL A 165 -6.93 -20.82 0.08
C VAL A 165 -6.78 -19.32 -0.15
N ALA A 166 -7.40 -18.86 -1.23
CA ALA A 166 -7.67 -17.46 -1.46
C ALA A 166 -9.02 -17.11 -0.85
N VAL A 167 -9.04 -16.05 -0.05
CA VAL A 167 -10.21 -15.53 0.63
C VAL A 167 -10.50 -14.15 0.09
N PHE A 168 -11.68 -13.97 -0.50
CA PHE A 168 -12.17 -12.67 -0.94
C PHE A 168 -13.36 -12.23 -0.10
N ALA A 169 -13.48 -10.94 0.18
CA ALA A 169 -14.73 -10.36 0.65
C ALA A 169 -15.53 -9.81 -0.51
N TRP A 170 -16.84 -10.02 -0.45
CA TRP A 170 -17.83 -9.45 -1.36
C TRP A 170 -18.80 -8.59 -0.56
N TYR A 171 -19.06 -7.37 -1.02
CA TYR A 171 -20.00 -6.44 -0.40
C TYR A 171 -20.46 -5.40 -1.43
N GLU A 172 -21.57 -4.72 -1.14
CA GLU A 172 -22.20 -3.79 -2.09
C GLU A 172 -22.43 -2.42 -1.44
N PRO A 173 -21.38 -1.57 -1.33
CA PRO A 173 -21.57 -0.19 -0.89
C PRO A 173 -22.28 0.60 -1.99
N ASP A 174 -23.32 1.34 -1.62
CA ASP A 174 -24.08 2.23 -2.51
C ASP A 174 -24.59 1.56 -3.80
N GLY A 175 -24.92 0.27 -3.76
CA GLY A 175 -25.41 -0.48 -4.92
C GLY A 175 -24.33 -0.95 -5.90
N VAL A 176 -23.04 -0.75 -5.59
CA VAL A 176 -21.92 -1.16 -6.45
C VAL A 176 -21.22 -2.37 -5.83
N ALA A 177 -21.32 -3.52 -6.49
CA ALA A 177 -20.64 -4.72 -6.03
C ALA A 177 -19.12 -4.52 -6.04
N LYS A 178 -18.49 -4.80 -4.90
CA LYS A 178 -17.04 -4.79 -4.71
C LYS A 178 -16.56 -6.18 -4.31
N THR A 179 -15.38 -6.52 -4.79
CA THR A 179 -14.68 -7.76 -4.43
C THR A 179 -13.23 -7.43 -4.12
N VAL A 180 -12.77 -7.82 -2.94
CA VAL A 180 -11.42 -7.54 -2.46
C VAL A 180 -10.77 -8.83 -1.99
N LEU A 181 -9.51 -9.05 -2.38
CA LEU A 181 -8.70 -10.15 -1.87
C LEU A 181 -8.25 -9.82 -0.45
N LEU A 182 -8.61 -10.66 0.52
CA LEU A 182 -8.22 -10.50 1.91
C LEU A 182 -6.95 -11.28 2.24
N SER A 183 -6.83 -12.49 1.72
CA SER A 183 -5.68 -13.35 1.97
C SER A 183 -5.52 -14.39 0.87
N MET A 184 -4.28 -14.81 0.65
CA MET A 184 -3.88 -15.88 -0.24
C MET A 184 -2.73 -16.62 0.43
N ALA A 185 -3.03 -17.65 1.21
CA ALA A 185 -2.05 -18.32 2.06
C ALA A 185 -2.37 -19.81 2.24
N PRO A 186 -1.38 -20.62 2.64
CA PRO A 186 -1.63 -21.95 3.19
C PRO A 186 -2.58 -21.89 4.39
N ILE A 187 -3.47 -22.87 4.48
CA ILE A 187 -4.39 -22.96 5.63
C ILE A 187 -3.73 -23.58 6.86
N ILE A 188 -2.83 -24.55 6.65
CA ILE A 188 -2.03 -25.12 7.72
C ILE A 188 -0.84 -24.19 7.91
N ASN A 189 -0.90 -23.34 8.94
CA ASN A 189 0.19 -22.45 9.32
C ASN A 189 0.93 -22.96 10.56
N GLU A 190 0.30 -23.83 11.36
CA GLU A 190 0.90 -24.46 12.54
C GLU A 190 0.96 -26.00 12.43
N PRO A 191 1.92 -26.68 13.10
CA PRO A 191 2.13 -28.13 12.97
C PRO A 191 0.95 -28.99 13.46
N ASP A 192 0.06 -28.44 14.28
CA ASP A 192 -1.13 -29.09 14.85
C ASP A 192 -2.43 -28.76 14.11
N GLU A 193 -2.37 -27.89 13.09
CA GLU A 193 -3.53 -27.52 12.28
C GLU A 193 -3.85 -28.60 11.22
N ASP A 194 -5.14 -28.87 11.05
CA ASP A 194 -5.68 -29.78 10.04
C ASP A 194 -6.52 -29.03 8.99
N LEU A 195 -6.87 -29.70 7.89
CA LEU A 195 -7.77 -29.15 6.87
C LEU A 195 -9.26 -29.23 7.28
N SER A 196 -9.56 -29.22 8.58
CA SER A 196 -10.94 -29.28 9.06
C SER A 196 -11.64 -27.94 8.94
N ALA A 197 -12.96 -27.99 8.86
CA ALA A 197 -13.79 -26.79 8.91
C ALA A 197 -13.61 -25.97 10.21
N ARG A 198 -13.15 -26.60 11.30
CA ARG A 198 -12.87 -25.88 12.56
C ARG A 198 -11.62 -25.03 12.44
N THR A 199 -10.57 -25.58 11.85
CA THR A 199 -9.31 -24.86 11.59
C THR A 199 -9.55 -23.72 10.61
N HIS A 200 -10.25 -23.98 9.49
CA HIS A 200 -10.66 -22.92 8.56
C HIS A 200 -11.41 -21.78 9.28
N ARG A 201 -12.36 -22.10 10.15
CA ARG A 201 -13.09 -21.10 10.94
C ARG A 201 -12.16 -20.27 11.84
N GLY A 202 -11.20 -20.92 12.49
CA GLY A 202 -10.21 -20.27 13.35
C GLY A 202 -9.31 -19.31 12.56
N VAL A 203 -8.76 -19.78 11.45
CA VAL A 203 -7.93 -18.98 10.53
C VAL A 203 -8.70 -17.76 10.01
N LEU A 204 -9.93 -17.95 9.54
CA LEU A 204 -10.78 -16.85 9.06
C LEU A 204 -11.10 -15.84 10.17
N ALA A 205 -11.45 -16.31 11.37
CA ALA A 205 -11.73 -15.43 12.50
C ALA A 205 -10.50 -14.61 12.90
N GLY A 206 -9.35 -15.27 13.05
CA GLY A 206 -8.10 -14.60 13.45
C GLY A 206 -7.63 -13.59 12.41
N MET A 207 -7.70 -13.93 11.11
CA MET A 207 -7.36 -13.02 10.02
C MET A 207 -8.29 -11.79 10.00
N LEU A 208 -9.62 -12.00 10.04
CA LEU A 208 -10.58 -10.90 10.02
C LEU A 208 -10.41 -9.96 11.21
N GLU A 209 -10.20 -10.49 12.41
CA GLU A 209 -10.06 -9.70 13.62
C GLU A 209 -8.73 -8.93 13.64
N ARG A 210 -7.62 -9.61 13.34
CA ARG A 210 -6.27 -9.03 13.40
C ARG A 210 -6.01 -8.00 12.31
N ASP A 211 -6.38 -8.32 11.08
CA ASP A 211 -5.93 -7.55 9.91
C ASP A 211 -7.01 -6.55 9.44
N PHE A 212 -8.29 -6.86 9.64
CA PHE A 212 -9.43 -6.07 9.14
C PHE A 212 -10.34 -5.52 10.24
N ARG A 213 -10.08 -5.83 11.52
CA ARG A 213 -10.92 -5.46 12.68
C ARG A 213 -12.39 -5.88 12.53
N LYS A 214 -12.63 -7.00 11.84
CA LYS A 214 -13.97 -7.56 11.64
C LYS A 214 -14.15 -8.86 12.41
N GLN A 215 -15.34 -9.04 12.96
CA GLN A 215 -15.72 -10.32 13.55
C GLN A 215 -16.20 -11.25 12.45
N LEU A 216 -15.96 -12.55 12.61
CA LEU A 216 -16.43 -13.55 11.67
C LEU A 216 -17.98 -13.58 11.55
N SER A 217 -18.71 -13.11 12.57
CA SER A 217 -20.17 -12.94 12.58
C SER A 217 -20.69 -11.88 11.59
N CYS A 218 -19.82 -11.01 11.08
CA CYS A 218 -20.13 -10.07 10.00
C CYS A 218 -20.29 -10.79 8.65
N CYS A 219 -19.73 -11.99 8.50
CA CYS A 219 -19.94 -12.82 7.31
C CYS A 219 -21.38 -13.35 7.28
N LYS A 220 -22.11 -13.07 6.20
CA LYS A 220 -23.53 -13.44 6.03
C LYS A 220 -23.74 -14.65 5.15
N TYR A 221 -22.76 -15.01 4.33
CA TYR A 221 -22.80 -16.18 3.46
C TYR A 221 -21.40 -16.49 2.93
N PHE A 222 -21.20 -17.74 2.51
CA PHE A 222 -20.00 -18.14 1.80
C PHE A 222 -20.29 -18.41 0.33
N VAL A 223 -19.30 -18.19 -0.52
CA VAL A 223 -19.27 -18.60 -1.93
C VAL A 223 -18.08 -19.53 -2.11
N GLY A 224 -18.27 -20.67 -2.74
CA GLY A 224 -17.18 -21.63 -2.94
C GLY A 224 -17.66 -22.96 -3.48
N ASP A 225 -16.75 -23.89 -3.68
CA ASP A 225 -17.13 -25.25 -4.06
C ASP A 225 -17.93 -25.93 -2.93
N ASN A 226 -18.78 -26.90 -3.30
CA ASN A 226 -19.61 -27.65 -2.35
C ASN A 226 -18.83 -28.75 -1.61
N CYS A 227 -17.53 -28.56 -1.39
CA CYS A 227 -16.71 -29.53 -0.67
C CYS A 227 -17.24 -29.73 0.76
N SER A 228 -16.88 -30.87 1.37
CA SER A 228 -17.33 -31.21 2.73
C SER A 228 -16.89 -30.17 3.76
N VAL A 229 -15.70 -29.58 3.58
CA VAL A 229 -15.14 -28.56 4.48
C VAL A 229 -15.99 -27.28 4.43
N ASN A 230 -16.26 -26.74 3.24
CA ASN A 230 -17.09 -25.54 3.07
C ASN A 230 -18.52 -25.76 3.61
N ARG A 231 -19.15 -26.90 3.28
CA ARG A 231 -20.48 -27.25 3.80
C ARG A 231 -20.51 -27.35 5.33
N ARG A 232 -19.47 -27.94 5.92
CA ARG A 232 -19.37 -28.05 7.37
C ARG A 232 -19.11 -26.69 8.03
N LEU A 233 -18.26 -25.86 7.42
CA LEU A 233 -17.95 -24.50 7.88
C LEU A 233 -19.23 -23.64 7.93
N THR A 234 -20.00 -23.63 6.84
CA THR A 234 -21.25 -22.85 6.77
C THR A 234 -22.31 -23.37 7.74
N THR A 235 -22.41 -24.70 7.93
CA THR A 235 -23.28 -25.30 8.96
C THR A 235 -22.90 -24.86 10.37
N MET A 236 -21.60 -24.83 10.69
CA MET A 236 -21.10 -24.38 12.00
C MET A 236 -21.37 -22.89 12.24
N MET A 237 -21.33 -22.09 11.17
CA MET A 237 -21.59 -20.64 11.22
C MET A 237 -23.06 -20.26 11.06
N GLN A 238 -23.93 -21.22 10.72
CA GLN A 238 -25.36 -21.00 10.46
C GLN A 238 -25.63 -19.96 9.36
N VAL A 239 -24.81 -19.98 8.30
CA VAL A 239 -24.95 -19.10 7.13
C VAL A 239 -25.11 -19.93 5.85
N PRO A 240 -25.74 -19.41 4.79
CA PRO A 240 -25.86 -20.14 3.53
C PRO A 240 -24.51 -20.29 2.81
N LEU A 241 -24.40 -21.36 2.03
CA LEU A 241 -23.33 -21.59 1.04
C LEU A 241 -23.91 -21.42 -0.36
N VAL A 242 -23.36 -20.49 -1.12
CA VAL A 242 -23.63 -20.34 -2.56
C VAL A 242 -22.59 -21.16 -3.30
N GLY A 243 -23.04 -22.28 -3.89
CA GLY A 243 -22.16 -23.19 -4.61
C GLY A 243 -21.58 -22.58 -5.87
N CYS A 244 -20.30 -22.82 -6.12
CA CYS A 244 -19.62 -22.40 -7.33
C CYS A 244 -20.08 -23.23 -8.54
N ALA A 245 -20.55 -22.56 -9.61
CA ALA A 245 -21.06 -23.20 -10.83
C ALA A 245 -19.96 -23.74 -11.77
N SER A 246 -18.69 -23.40 -11.55
CA SER A 246 -17.57 -23.88 -12.38
C SER A 246 -17.23 -25.36 -12.14
N HIS A 247 -17.45 -25.88 -10.93
CA HIS A 247 -17.19 -27.27 -10.57
C HIS A 247 -18.14 -28.29 -11.25
N PRO A 248 -19.46 -28.02 -11.37
CA PRO A 248 -20.36 -28.86 -12.17
C PRO A 248 -19.97 -28.92 -13.65
N LEU A 249 -19.51 -27.81 -14.22
CA LEU A 249 -19.10 -27.73 -15.63
C LEU A 249 -17.81 -28.50 -15.93
N SER A 250 -16.82 -28.46 -15.03
CA SER A 250 -15.56 -29.21 -15.21
C SER A 250 -15.69 -30.73 -14.97
N ARG A 251 -16.78 -31.19 -14.36
CA ARG A 251 -17.13 -32.62 -14.21
C ARG A 251 -18.05 -33.15 -15.29
N ALA A 252 -18.65 -32.27 -16.08
CA ALA A 252 -19.57 -32.61 -17.17
C ALA A 252 -18.87 -32.75 -18.53
N VAL A 253 -17.55 -32.48 -18.60
CA VAL A 253 -16.71 -32.57 -19.81
C VAL A 253 -15.63 -33.62 -19.59
#